data_AF-A0A529IBX7-F1
#
_entry.id   AF-A0A529IBX7-F1
#
_cell.length_a   1.000
_cell.length_b   1.000
_cell.length_c   1.000
_cell.angle_alpha   90.00
_cell.angle_beta   90.00
_cell.angle_gamma   90.00
#
_symmetry.space_group_name_H-M   'P 1'
#
loop_
_entity.id
_entity.type
_entity.pdbx_description
1 polymer ?
#
loop_
_entity_poly.entity_id
_entity_poly.type
_entity_poly.pdbx_seq_one_letter_code
_entity_poly.pdbx_strand_id
1 'polypeptide(L)'
;ANGTFCPRTRRRYVLIAAILASALGFIDGSVLAIAMPALRENLGASLAEVQWISNAYALTLSALILAGGAAGDRFGLRRAFVTGIA
;
A
#
# COMPACT_ATOMS: atom_id res chain seq x y z
N ALA A 1 -29.45 -0.58 14.95
CA ALA A 1 -28.69 0.37 14.13
C ALA A 1 -27.97 1.36 15.05
N ASN A 2 -26.79 1.01 15.57
CA ASN A 2 -26.10 1.80 16.60
C ASN A 2 -24.60 1.88 16.29
N GLY A 3 -24.04 3.09 16.11
CA GLY A 3 -22.71 3.39 16.65
C GLY A 3 -21.56 3.86 15.74
N THR A 4 -21.68 4.06 14.43
CA THR A 4 -20.48 4.31 13.57
C THR A 4 -20.26 5.75 13.07
N PHE A 5 -20.87 6.77 13.68
CA PHE A 5 -20.46 8.15 13.39
C PHE A 5 -19.30 8.56 14.31
N CYS A 6 -18.10 8.65 13.74
CA CYS A 6 -16.93 9.22 14.40
C CYS A 6 -17.28 10.64 14.92
N PRO A 7 -16.95 11.00 16.16
CA PRO A 7 -17.18 12.35 16.67
C PRO A 7 -16.63 13.38 15.68
N ARG A 8 -17.35 14.48 15.42
CA ARG A 8 -16.96 15.49 14.41
C ARG A 8 -15.50 15.95 14.55
N THR A 9 -14.99 16.02 15.78
CA THR A 9 -13.60 16.35 16.12
C THR A 9 -12.56 15.32 15.67
N ARG A 10 -12.91 14.05 15.56
CA ARG A 10 -12.00 12.96 15.13
C ARG A 10 -12.00 12.71 13.63
N ARG A 11 -13.05 13.15 12.91
CA ARG A 11 -13.18 12.96 11.45
C ARG A 11 -12.01 13.57 10.67
N ARG A 12 -11.47 14.71 11.12
CA ARG A 12 -10.29 15.35 10.51
C ARG A 12 -9.05 14.44 10.53
N TYR A 13 -8.85 13.70 11.61
CA TYR A 13 -7.68 12.82 11.76
C TYR A 13 -7.82 11.57 10.90
N VAL A 14 -9.04 11.04 10.76
CA VAL A 14 -9.31 9.94 9.82
C VAL A 14 -9.04 10.37 8.38
N LEU A 15 -9.45 11.59 7.99
CA LEU A 15 -9.16 12.14 6.67
C LEU A 15 -7.66 12.34 6.45
N ILE A 16 -6.94 12.92 7.42
CA ILE A 16 -5.49 13.09 7.33
C ILE A 16 -4.80 11.73 7.18
N ALA A 17 -5.17 10.73 8.00
CA ALA A 17 -4.61 9.39 7.92
C ALA A 17 -4.87 8.73 6.56
N ALA A 18 -6.09 8.88 6.01
CA ALA A 18 -6.42 8.37 4.69
C ALA A 18 -5.63 9.08 3.57
N ILE A 19 -5.48 10.40 3.63
CA ILE A 19 -4.68 11.17 2.67
C ILE A 19 -3.21 10.73 2.71
N LEU A 20 -2.63 10.61 3.91
CA LEU A 20 -1.24 10.17 4.07
C LEU A 20 -1.03 8.74 3.57
N ALA A 21 -1.95 7.83 3.86
CA ALA A 21 -1.89 6.46 3.36
C ALA A 21 -2.00 6.39 1.84
N SER A 22 -2.90 7.17 1.22
CA SER A 22 -3.01 7.26 -0.23
C SER A 22 -1.74 7.85 -0.86
N ALA A 23 -1.14 8.86 -0.24
CA ALA A 23 0.12 9.45 -0.70
C ALA A 23 1.27 8.42 -0.62
N LEU A 24 1.32 7.60 0.44
CA LEU A 24 2.33 6.56 0.60
C LEU A 24 2.26 5.52 -0.54
N GLY A 25 1.06 5.11 -0.94
CA GLY A 25 0.88 4.20 -2.08
C GLY A 25 1.41 4.77 -3.42
N PHE A 26 1.26 6.09 -3.63
CA PHE A 26 1.83 6.76 -4.79
C PHE A 26 3.36 6.82 -4.75
N ILE A 27 3.92 7.10 -3.56
CA ILE A 27 5.38 7.11 -3.37
C ILE A 27 5.97 5.75 -3.72
N ASP A 28 5.35 4.66 -3.27
CA ASP A 28 5.82 3.29 -3.52
C ASP A 28 5.97 2.98 -5.03
N GLY A 29 4.96 3.34 -5.84
CA GLY A 29 5.03 3.16 -7.29
C GLY A 29 6.15 3.98 -7.95
N SER A 30 6.40 5.19 -7.46
CA SER A 30 7.50 6.03 -7.97
C SER A 30 8.89 5.52 -7.55
N VAL A 31 9.02 4.97 -6.35
CA VAL A 31 10.28 4.40 -5.85
C VAL A 31 10.70 3.25 -6.75
N LEU A 32 9.78 2.36 -7.13
CA LEU A 32 10.10 1.27 -8.05
C LEU A 32 10.60 1.80 -9.39
N ALA A 33 9.91 2.79 -9.98
CA ALA A 33 10.30 3.39 -11.26
C ALA A 33 11.71 4.03 -11.21
N ILE A 34 12.06 4.67 -10.09
CA ILE A 34 13.37 5.27 -9.86
C ILE A 34 14.44 4.20 -9.60
N ALA A 35 14.09 3.09 -8.95
CA ALA A 35 15.00 2.00 -8.62
C ALA A 35 15.31 1.07 -9.80
N MET A 36 14.42 0.97 -10.81
CA MET A 36 14.61 0.03 -11.93
C MET A 36 15.93 0.19 -12.70
N PRO A 37 16.39 1.41 -13.05
CA PRO A 37 17.65 1.61 -13.75
C PRO A 37 18.85 1.12 -12.91
N ALA A 38 18.85 1.44 -11.61
CA ALA A 38 19.89 0.99 -10.68
C ALA A 38 19.88 -0.53 -10.51
N LEU A 39 18.70 -1.16 -10.37
CA LEU A 39 18.58 -2.62 -10.31
C LEU A 39 19.10 -3.29 -11.58
N ARG A 40 18.79 -2.71 -12.76
CA ARG A 40 19.27 -3.22 -14.04
C ARG A 40 20.78 -3.15 -14.16
N GLU A 41 21.40 -2.03 -13.76
CA GLU A 41 22.84 -1.83 -13.82
C GLU A 41 23.60 -2.71 -12.82
N ASN A 42 23.12 -2.80 -11.58
CA ASN A 42 23.77 -3.57 -10.52
C ASN A 42 23.64 -5.09 -10.69
N LEU A 43 22.52 -5.57 -11.26
CA LEU A 43 22.29 -7.00 -11.48
C LEU A 43 22.71 -7.47 -12.88
N GLY A 44 23.11 -6.57 -13.78
CA GLY A 44 23.34 -6.89 -15.19
C GLY A 44 22.08 -7.43 -15.88
N ALA A 45 20.89 -7.10 -15.37
CA ALA A 45 19.65 -7.72 -15.76
C ALA A 45 19.20 -7.29 -17.17
N SER A 46 18.66 -8.25 -17.92
CA SER A 46 18.00 -8.01 -19.19
C SER A 46 16.68 -7.26 -19.00
N LEU A 47 16.16 -6.66 -20.09
CA LEU A 47 14.86 -5.98 -20.08
C LEU A 47 13.72 -6.89 -19.61
N ALA A 48 13.78 -8.18 -19.97
CA ALA A 48 12.79 -9.17 -19.58
C ALA A 48 12.80 -9.44 -18.06
N GLU A 49 13.97 -9.49 -17.44
CA GLU A 49 14.11 -9.69 -15.99
C GLU A 49 13.60 -8.47 -15.21
N VAL A 50 13.93 -7.27 -15.67
CA VAL A 50 13.41 -6.01 -15.09
C VAL A 50 11.88 -5.99 -15.12
N GLN A 51 11.26 -6.41 -16.23
CA GLN A 51 9.81 -6.49 -16.35
C GLN A 51 9.20 -7.56 -15.43
N TRP A 52 9.87 -8.71 -15.27
CA TRP A 52 9.45 -9.75 -14.33
C TRP A 52 9.51 -9.28 -12.87
N ILE A 53 10.52 -8.51 -12.48
CA ILE A 53 10.62 -7.91 -11.14
C ILE A 53 9.42 -7.00 -10.88
N SER A 54 9.06 -6.15 -11.85
CA SER A 54 7.88 -5.27 -11.75
C SER A 54 6.58 -6.07 -11.61
N ASN A 55 6.41 -7.12 -12.42
CA ASN A 55 5.23 -7.99 -12.35
C ASN A 55 5.14 -8.73 -11.01
N ALA A 56 6.25 -9.25 -10.49
CA ALA A 56 6.29 -9.92 -9.20
C ALA A 56 5.94 -8.98 -8.05
N TYR A 57 6.45 -7.74 -8.07
CA TYR A 57 6.07 -6.70 -7.14
C TYR A 57 4.56 -6.38 -7.23
N ALA A 58 4.02 -6.17 -8.44
CA ALA A 58 2.60 -5.87 -8.61
C ALA A 58 1.69 -7.02 -8.14
N LEU A 59 2.08 -8.27 -8.40
CA LEU A 59 1.34 -9.45 -7.97
C LEU A 59 1.32 -9.59 -6.45
N THR A 60 2.47 -9.47 -5.81
CA THR A 60 2.59 -9.55 -4.34
C THR A 60 1.83 -8.42 -3.67
N LEU A 61 1.99 -7.19 -4.15
CA LEU A 61 1.24 -6.03 -3.66
C LEU A 61 -0.27 -6.25 -3.78
N SER A 62 -0.75 -6.70 -4.95
CA SER A 62 -2.17 -6.97 -5.18
C SER A 62 -2.71 -8.04 -4.23
N ALA A 63 -1.96 -9.12 -4.02
CA ALA A 63 -2.33 -10.18 -3.07
C ALA A 63 -2.42 -9.64 -1.63
N LEU A 64 -1.47 -8.80 -1.21
CA LEU A 64 -1.48 -8.17 0.11
C LEU A 64 -2.63 -7.16 0.27
N ILE A 65 -2.96 -6.38 -0.76
CA ILE A 65 -4.11 -5.46 -0.74
C ILE A 65 -5.40 -6.24 -0.52
N LEU A 66 -5.61 -7.35 -1.25
CA LEU A 66 -6.79 -8.20 -1.09
C LEU A 66 -6.84 -8.82 0.31
N ALA A 67 -5.71 -9.34 0.80
CA ALA A 67 -5.60 -9.91 2.14
C ALA A 67 -5.87 -8.85 3.24
N GLY A 68 -5.30 -7.66 3.09
CA GLY A 68 -5.50 -6.52 3.99
C GLY A 68 -6.94 -6.00 3.98
N GLY A 69 -7.59 -5.97 2.81
CA GLY A 69 -9.01 -5.64 2.67
C GLY A 69 -9.89 -6.64 3.40
N ALA A 70 -9.69 -7.94 3.15
CA ALA A 70 -10.41 -9.01 3.84
C ALA A 70 -10.17 -9.00 5.37
N ALA A 71 -8.94 -8.67 5.80
CA ALA A 71 -8.62 -8.48 7.22
C ALA A 71 -9.33 -7.25 7.81
N GLY A 72 -9.45 -6.17 7.05
CA GLY A 72 -10.21 -4.97 7.44
C GLY A 72 -11.71 -5.25 7.59
N ASP A 73 -12.27 -6.05 6.69
CA ASP A 73 -13.67 -6.47 6.74
C ASP A 73 -13.97 -7.38 7.94
N ARG A 74 -13.04 -8.32 8.25
CA ARG A 74 -13.22 -9.28 9.34
C ARG A 74 -12.87 -8.74 10.73
N PHE A 75 -11.77 -7.99 10.85
CA PHE A 75 -11.23 -7.55 12.15
C PHE A 75 -11.45 -6.06 12.43
N GLY A 76 -11.98 -5.32 11.45
CA GLY A 76 -12.27 -3.90 11.52
C GLY A 76 -11.15 -3.03 10.90
N LEU A 77 -11.56 -2.07 10.07
CA LEU A 77 -10.68 -1.19 9.29
C LEU A 77 -9.56 -0.54 10.12
N ARG A 78 -9.87 -0.03 11.32
CA ARG A 78 -8.87 0.63 12.18
C ARG A 78 -7.75 -0.32 12.60
N ARG A 79 -8.07 -1.58 12.92
CA ARG A 79 -7.07 -2.55 13.36
C ARG A 79 -6.19 -2.96 12.19
N ALA A 80 -6.79 -3.32 11.06
CA ALA A 80 -6.04 -3.66 9.86
C ALA A 80 -5.12 -2.52 9.40
N PHE A 81 -5.61 -1.27 9.42
CA PHE A 81 -4.81 -0.10 9.06
C PHE A 81 -3.64 0.14 10.02
N VAL A 82 -3.87 0.06 11.34
CA VAL A 82 -2.79 0.26 12.33
C VAL A 82 -1.78 -0.88 12.26
N THR A 83 -2.21 -2.14 12.12
CA THR A 83 -1.31 -3.28 11.98
C THR A 83 -0.48 -3.23 10.69
N GLY A 84 -1.00 -2.62 9.62
CA GLY A 84 -0.24 -2.42 8.40
C GLY A 84 0.78 -1.27 8.44
N ILE A 85 0.60 -0.30 9.34
CA ILE A 85 1.50 0.86 9.49
C ILE A 85 2.48 0.70 10.66
N ALA A 86 2.08 0.01 11.72
CA ALA A 86 2.89 -0.24 12.91
C ALA A 86 4.07 -1.16 12.62
#